data_AF-A0A945GCM0-F1
#
_entry.id   AF-A0A945GCM0-F1
#
_cell.length_a   1.000
_cell.length_b   1.000
_cell.length_c   1.000
_cell.angle_alpha   90.00
_cell.angle_beta   90.00
_cell.angle_gamma   90.00
#
_symmetry.space_group_name_H-M   'P 1'
#
loop_
_entity.id
_entity.type
_entity.pdbx_description
1 polymer ?
#
loop_
_entity_poly.entity_id
_entity_poly.type
_entity_poly.pdbx_seq_one_letter_code
_entity_poly.pdbx_strand_id
1 'polypeptide(L)'
;MQKKYLILFFLILIVIALGVGGWFFYSYNLDDEKVILNVNNNVLTCEKNEDCIPDEPLVGAQYLYENNKCTKKSLGSPASTYCQKENGTLEERIDIRGGKYMVCIFNDNSECEEWKFFKEECSPGDFDPNDNVWEGKIIRLRGAVYDDYFEMLNGEKIGIDSTDSNIKDILIAIQDKNETIKISGEIEENVSDVGNKRLNAKEILDLGEITFKEVSQDESQEVALKAVEDSDDYIKDKGEKIELIETIKVNCPYCWTFRFYYFSKKAGEKILDVLMQEGEVKDISFVSEKKQKLYDCIEFAIVETCTSEHDPVCAKIQELIPGINESTKNMKWKDFSNACEACTYSGKTETVVGYKMGKCQN
;
A
#
# COMPACT_ATOMS: atom_id res chain seq x y z
N MET A 1 12.10 -7.03 80.72
CA MET A 1 12.62 -7.07 79.33
C MET A 1 11.54 -6.97 78.25
N GLN A 2 10.26 -7.29 78.48
CA GLN A 2 9.23 -7.34 77.43
C GLN A 2 8.77 -6.00 76.81
N LYS A 3 8.76 -4.88 77.56
CA LYS A 3 8.27 -3.59 77.01
C LYS A 3 9.16 -2.98 75.91
N LYS A 4 10.48 -3.25 75.92
CA LYS A 4 11.40 -2.76 74.88
C LYS A 4 11.19 -3.45 73.54
N TYR A 5 10.88 -4.74 73.54
CA TYR A 5 10.59 -5.50 72.32
C TYR A 5 9.23 -5.14 71.71
N LEU A 6 8.26 -4.76 72.54
CA LEU A 6 6.94 -4.33 72.06
C LEU A 6 7.02 -3.01 71.27
N ILE A 7 7.82 -2.04 71.75
CA ILE A 7 8.04 -0.77 71.05
C ILE A 7 8.83 -1.00 69.76
N LEU A 8 9.84 -1.87 69.79
CA LEU A 8 10.62 -2.20 68.60
C LEU A 8 9.77 -2.91 67.53
N PHE A 9 8.84 -3.78 67.94
CA PHE A 9 7.92 -4.47 67.04
C PHE A 9 6.93 -3.50 66.36
N PHE A 10 6.38 -2.54 67.11
CA PHE A 10 5.51 -1.50 66.53
C PHE A 10 6.25 -0.57 65.58
N LEU A 11 7.51 -0.22 65.86
CA LEU A 11 8.34 0.58 64.95
C LEU A 11 8.63 -0.17 63.63
N ILE A 12 8.90 -1.48 63.70
CA ILE A 12 9.11 -2.30 62.50
C ILE A 12 7.83 -2.39 61.65
N LEU A 13 6.66 -2.56 62.27
CA LEU A 13 5.38 -2.60 61.55
C LEU A 13 5.05 -1.27 60.86
N ILE A 14 5.38 -0.13 61.48
CA ILE A 14 5.19 1.20 60.87
C ILE A 14 6.13 1.38 59.67
N VAL A 15 7.38 0.94 59.76
CA VAL A 15 8.34 1.02 58.65
C VAL A 15 7.90 0.12 57.48
N ILE A 16 7.38 -1.07 57.75
CA ILE A 16 6.83 -1.96 56.71
C ILE A 16 5.56 -1.36 56.10
N ALA A 17 4.65 -0.79 56.89
CA ALA A 17 3.44 -0.16 56.38
C ALA A 17 3.73 1.07 55.51
N LEU A 18 4.74 1.86 55.86
CA LEU A 18 5.19 3.01 55.05
C LEU A 18 5.96 2.57 53.79
N GLY A 19 6.74 1.49 53.86
CA GLY A 19 7.45 0.93 52.70
C GLY A 19 6.51 0.30 51.67
N VAL A 20 5.54 -0.51 52.10
CA VAL A 20 4.58 -1.17 51.21
C VAL A 20 3.51 -0.18 50.72
N GLY A 21 3.03 0.72 51.58
CA GLY A 21 2.10 1.78 51.20
C GLY A 21 2.71 2.81 50.25
N GLY A 22 3.99 3.17 50.45
CA GLY A 22 4.74 4.05 49.55
C GLY A 22 4.98 3.42 48.18
N TRP A 23 5.24 2.11 48.11
CA TRP A 23 5.43 1.41 46.83
C TRP A 23 4.11 1.26 46.05
N PHE A 24 2.99 0.98 46.74
CA PHE A 24 1.66 0.97 46.11
C PHE A 24 1.21 2.36 45.64
N PHE A 25 1.54 3.44 46.35
CA PHE A 25 1.19 4.81 45.93
C PHE A 25 2.07 5.35 44.79
N TYR A 26 3.33 4.91 44.74
CA TYR A 26 4.25 5.23 43.65
C TYR A 26 3.95 4.41 42.38
N SER A 27 3.46 3.18 42.53
CA SER A 27 3.10 2.32 41.39
C SER A 27 1.68 2.57 40.83
N TYR A 28 0.85 3.39 41.49
CA TYR A 28 -0.48 3.80 41.00
C TYR A 28 -0.51 5.21 40.36
N ASN A 29 0.64 5.89 40.25
CA ASN A 29 0.79 7.19 39.57
C ASN A 29 1.71 7.14 38.35
N LEU A 30 1.93 5.95 37.79
CA LEU A 30 2.64 5.76 36.53
C LEU A 30 1.73 4.93 35.63
N ASP A 31 0.71 5.57 35.05
CA ASP A 31 0.33 5.31 33.66
C ASP A 31 -0.55 6.45 33.12
N ASP A 32 -0.09 6.96 31.97
CA ASP A 32 -0.72 7.86 31.02
C ASP A 32 -0.83 9.36 31.34
N GLU A 33 0.32 9.96 31.64
CA GLU A 33 0.69 11.19 30.92
C GLU A 33 0.99 10.80 29.45
N LYS A 34 0.02 10.94 28.55
CA LYS A 34 0.27 10.89 27.10
C LYS A 34 -0.39 12.05 26.36
N VAL A 35 0.39 13.12 26.32
CA VAL A 35 0.82 13.87 25.12
C VAL A 35 -0.26 14.19 24.08
N ILE A 36 -0.55 15.48 23.92
CA ILE A 36 -0.85 16.09 22.63
C ILE A 36 0.13 17.25 22.46
N LEU A 37 0.91 17.23 21.38
CA LEU A 37 1.86 18.28 21.02
C LEU A 37 1.16 19.41 20.26
N ASN A 38 1.41 20.66 20.63
CA ASN A 38 1.40 21.81 19.71
C ASN A 38 2.72 22.60 19.88
N VAL A 39 3.19 23.17 18.79
CA VAL A 39 4.53 23.60 18.38
C VAL A 39 5.23 24.61 19.30
N ASN A 40 4.56 25.18 20.32
CA ASN A 40 5.15 26.21 21.20
C ASN A 40 5.06 25.94 22.71
N ASN A 41 4.76 24.71 23.13
CA ASN A 41 5.02 24.20 24.50
C ASN A 41 4.43 25.01 25.70
N ASN A 42 3.30 25.72 25.53
CA ASN A 42 2.57 26.37 26.63
C ASN A 42 1.23 25.66 26.91
N VAL A 43 0.94 25.42 28.19
CA VAL A 43 -0.23 24.67 28.70
C VAL A 43 -1.50 25.52 28.67
N LEU A 44 -2.57 25.05 28.04
CA LEU A 44 -3.92 25.64 28.19
C LEU A 44 -4.90 24.58 28.69
N THR A 45 -5.59 24.91 29.79
CA THR A 45 -6.77 24.22 30.28
C THR A 45 -8.01 24.85 29.63
N CYS A 46 -8.79 24.09 28.87
CA CYS A 46 -10.00 24.56 28.21
C CYS A 46 -11.23 24.31 29.09
N GLU A 47 -12.18 25.25 29.15
CA GLU A 47 -13.43 25.10 29.92
C GLU A 47 -14.67 25.01 29.01
N LYS A 48 -14.55 25.41 27.74
CA LYS A 48 -15.66 25.45 26.76
C LYS A 48 -15.22 25.09 25.34
N ASN A 49 -16.19 24.79 24.46
CA ASN A 49 -15.97 24.48 23.05
C ASN A 49 -15.20 25.58 22.29
N GLU A 50 -15.40 26.84 22.65
CA GLU A 50 -14.73 27.97 22.00
C GLU A 50 -13.20 28.00 22.23
N ASP A 51 -12.72 27.29 23.25
CA ASP A 51 -11.29 27.19 23.58
C ASP A 51 -10.55 26.12 22.74
N CYS A 52 -11.28 25.25 22.04
CA CYS A 52 -10.72 24.20 21.18
C CYS A 52 -10.47 24.76 19.76
N ILE A 53 -9.53 25.69 19.60
CA ILE A 53 -9.20 26.31 18.30
C ILE A 53 -8.19 25.43 17.55
N PRO A 54 -8.48 24.94 16.33
CA PRO A 54 -7.50 24.21 15.53
C PRO A 54 -6.45 25.17 14.93
N ASP A 55 -5.22 24.69 14.76
CA ASP A 55 -4.27 25.34 13.83
C ASP A 55 -4.81 25.17 12.41
N GLU A 56 -4.94 26.27 11.68
CA GLU A 56 -5.33 26.22 10.27
C GLU A 56 -4.25 25.57 9.40
N PRO A 57 -4.62 24.87 8.30
CA PRO A 57 -5.97 24.49 7.90
C PRO A 57 -6.19 22.98 8.08
N LEU A 58 -6.88 22.58 9.14
CA LEU A 58 -7.42 21.23 9.26
C LEU A 58 -8.89 21.21 8.79
N VAL A 59 -9.09 21.03 7.49
CA VAL A 59 -10.39 20.71 6.92
C VAL A 59 -10.72 19.25 7.27
N GLY A 60 -11.90 18.96 7.82
CA GLY A 60 -12.36 17.57 8.09
C GLY A 60 -12.28 17.09 9.54
N ALA A 61 -11.93 17.93 10.51
CA ALA A 61 -12.07 17.60 11.93
C ALA A 61 -12.61 18.78 12.76
N GLN A 62 -13.54 18.50 13.67
CA GLN A 62 -13.97 19.43 14.71
C GLN A 62 -13.46 18.94 16.06
N TYR A 63 -13.01 19.84 16.92
CA TYR A 63 -12.75 19.53 18.31
C TYR A 63 -14.00 19.86 19.13
N LEU A 64 -14.55 18.87 19.84
CA LEU A 64 -15.67 19.05 20.75
C LEU A 64 -15.21 18.83 22.19
N TYR A 65 -15.63 19.71 23.09
CA TYR A 65 -15.43 19.58 24.52
C TYR A 65 -16.39 18.55 25.09
N GLU A 66 -15.84 17.41 25.51
CA GLU A 66 -16.56 16.37 26.23
C GLU A 66 -15.69 15.91 27.42
N ASN A 67 -16.29 15.80 28.62
CA ASN A 67 -15.62 15.33 29.84
C ASN A 67 -14.28 16.03 30.16
N ASN A 68 -14.25 17.36 30.11
CA ASN A 68 -13.05 18.17 30.38
C ASN A 68 -11.88 17.93 29.42
N LYS A 69 -12.16 17.48 28.19
CA LYS A 69 -11.15 17.27 27.14
C LYS A 69 -11.68 17.69 25.76
N CYS A 70 -10.82 18.31 24.96
CA CYS A 70 -11.10 18.51 23.53
C CYS A 70 -10.92 17.17 22.81
N THR A 71 -12.01 16.61 22.29
CA THR A 71 -12.03 15.34 21.56
C THR A 71 -12.09 15.62 20.07
N LYS A 72 -11.14 15.07 19.30
CA LYS A 72 -11.15 15.19 17.84
C LYS A 72 -12.28 14.33 17.28
N LYS A 73 -13.29 14.97 16.68
CA LYS A 73 -14.35 14.31 15.94
C LYS A 73 -14.10 14.48 14.45
N SER A 74 -14.08 13.38 13.71
CA SER A 74 -14.01 13.41 12.25
C SER A 74 -15.31 14.02 11.71
N LEU A 75 -15.21 15.05 10.86
CA LEU A 75 -16.34 15.65 10.14
C LEU A 75 -16.60 14.99 8.78
N GLY A 76 -15.77 14.00 8.39
CA GLY A 76 -15.68 13.49 7.02
C GLY A 76 -14.34 13.90 6.39
N SER A 77 -14.01 13.34 5.22
CA SER A 77 -12.80 13.78 4.51
C SER A 77 -12.93 15.28 4.13
N PRO A 78 -11.81 16.01 3.92
CA PRO A 78 -11.85 17.38 3.39
C PRO A 78 -12.73 17.50 2.14
N ALA A 79 -12.59 16.52 1.24
CA ALA A 79 -13.34 16.41 0.00
C ALA A 79 -14.83 16.17 0.23
N SER A 80 -15.20 15.27 1.14
CA SER A 80 -16.59 15.03 1.56
C SER A 80 -17.25 16.32 2.09
N THR A 81 -16.52 17.03 2.95
CA THR A 81 -17.01 18.28 3.55
C THR A 81 -17.19 19.37 2.49
N TYR A 82 -16.27 19.43 1.53
CA TYR A 82 -16.34 20.38 0.42
C TYR A 82 -17.54 20.12 -0.47
N CYS A 83 -17.77 18.86 -0.86
CA CYS A 83 -18.96 18.45 -1.61
C CYS A 83 -20.27 18.95 -0.97
N GLN A 84 -20.44 18.69 0.33
CA GLN A 84 -21.65 19.09 1.06
C GLN A 84 -21.82 20.62 1.16
N LYS A 85 -20.73 21.37 1.27
CA LYS A 85 -20.76 22.85 1.30
C LYS A 85 -21.22 23.45 -0.02
N GLU A 86 -20.87 22.81 -1.13
CA GLU A 86 -21.26 23.21 -2.48
C GLU A 86 -22.65 22.67 -2.89
N ASN A 87 -23.48 22.29 -1.91
CA ASN A 87 -24.81 21.71 -2.08
C ASN A 87 -24.83 20.38 -2.86
N GLY A 88 -23.72 19.66 -2.88
CA GLY A 88 -23.65 18.30 -3.39
C GLY A 88 -24.07 17.25 -2.37
N THR A 89 -24.57 16.12 -2.85
CA THR A 89 -24.87 14.92 -2.05
C THR A 89 -23.76 13.90 -2.23
N LEU A 90 -23.25 13.35 -1.14
CA LEU A 90 -22.25 12.29 -1.20
C LEU A 90 -22.90 10.92 -1.40
N GLU A 91 -22.40 10.19 -2.39
CA GLU A 91 -22.71 8.79 -2.62
C GLU A 91 -21.42 7.97 -2.45
N GLU A 92 -21.46 6.95 -1.61
CA GLU A 92 -20.39 5.96 -1.57
C GLU A 92 -20.55 5.04 -2.77
N ARG A 93 -19.52 4.99 -3.61
CA ARG A 93 -19.40 3.99 -4.67
C ARG A 93 -18.26 3.05 -4.33
N ILE A 94 -18.42 1.82 -4.77
CA ILE A 94 -17.38 0.81 -4.67
C ILE A 94 -16.79 0.72 -6.05
N ASP A 95 -15.50 1.06 -6.17
CA ASP A 95 -14.83 0.78 -7.42
C ASP A 95 -14.78 -0.73 -7.60
N ILE A 96 -14.68 -1.16 -8.85
CA ILE A 96 -14.51 -2.55 -9.22
C ILE A 96 -13.38 -3.31 -8.49
N ARG A 97 -12.45 -2.63 -7.80
CA ARG A 97 -11.36 -3.20 -7.00
C ARG A 97 -11.74 -3.34 -5.52
N GLY A 98 -13.00 -3.09 -5.16
CA GLY A 98 -13.49 -3.08 -3.78
C GLY A 98 -13.08 -1.82 -3.00
N GLY A 99 -12.42 -0.87 -3.66
CA GLY A 99 -12.05 0.42 -3.08
C GLY A 99 -13.29 1.30 -2.96
N LYS A 100 -13.69 1.62 -1.74
CA LYS A 100 -14.72 2.62 -1.51
C LYS A 100 -14.19 4.00 -1.88
N TYR A 101 -14.92 4.71 -2.72
CA TYR A 101 -14.69 6.11 -3.02
C TYR A 101 -16.01 6.86 -2.90
N MET A 102 -15.92 8.18 -2.75
CA MET A 102 -17.12 9.01 -2.64
C MET A 102 -17.27 9.83 -3.92
N VAL A 103 -18.51 9.92 -4.39
CA VAL A 103 -18.92 10.77 -5.50
C VAL A 103 -19.79 11.88 -4.95
N CYS A 104 -19.51 13.10 -5.39
CA CYS A 104 -20.34 14.27 -5.16
C CYS A 104 -21.35 14.42 -6.30
N ILE A 105 -22.64 14.33 -5.97
CA ILE A 105 -23.77 14.47 -6.90
C ILE A 105 -24.39 15.86 -6.72
N PHE A 106 -24.45 16.63 -7.81
CA PHE A 106 -24.94 18.00 -7.80
C PHE A 106 -26.44 18.11 -8.15
N ASN A 107 -27.04 19.29 -7.95
CA ASN A 107 -28.48 19.51 -8.17
C ASN A 107 -28.94 19.40 -9.63
N ASP A 108 -28.02 19.55 -10.58
CA ASP A 108 -28.25 19.35 -12.02
C ASP A 108 -28.06 17.87 -12.44
N ASN A 109 -27.84 16.98 -11.47
CA ASN A 109 -27.47 15.57 -11.62
C ASN A 109 -26.09 15.31 -12.23
N SER A 110 -25.27 16.35 -12.43
CA SER A 110 -23.86 16.11 -12.72
C SER A 110 -23.16 15.52 -11.50
N GLU A 111 -22.05 14.83 -11.73
CA GLU A 111 -21.33 14.15 -10.66
C GLU A 111 -19.82 14.23 -10.82
N CYS A 112 -19.11 14.18 -9.69
CA CYS A 112 -17.67 14.06 -9.70
C CYS A 112 -17.13 13.34 -8.46
N GLU A 113 -16.05 12.59 -8.61
CA GLU A 113 -15.31 12.02 -7.47
C GLU A 113 -14.87 13.14 -6.50
N GLU A 114 -15.03 12.91 -5.19
CA GLU A 114 -14.93 13.98 -4.18
C GLU A 114 -13.56 14.69 -4.18
N TRP A 115 -12.47 13.95 -4.38
CA TRP A 115 -11.12 14.50 -4.37
C TRP A 115 -10.79 15.26 -5.65
N LYS A 116 -11.30 14.82 -6.80
CA LYS A 116 -11.24 15.58 -8.05
C LYS A 116 -12.00 16.91 -7.91
N PHE A 117 -13.19 16.88 -7.32
CA PHE A 117 -13.97 18.11 -7.10
C PHE A 117 -13.27 19.05 -6.13
N PHE A 118 -12.75 18.53 -5.02
CA PHE A 118 -11.99 19.30 -4.04
C PHE A 118 -10.73 19.96 -4.61
N LYS A 119 -10.11 19.35 -5.63
CA LYS A 119 -8.92 19.87 -6.32
C LYS A 119 -9.26 20.72 -7.55
N GLU A 120 -10.54 21.00 -7.79
CA GLU A 120 -11.03 21.72 -8.98
C GLU A 120 -10.62 21.03 -10.30
N GLU A 121 -10.41 19.71 -10.27
CA GLU A 121 -10.15 18.88 -11.46
C GLU A 121 -11.46 18.54 -12.22
N CYS A 122 -12.61 18.92 -11.66
CA CYS A 122 -13.95 18.84 -12.23
C CYS A 122 -14.86 19.87 -11.55
N SER A 123 -15.99 20.18 -12.18
CA SER A 123 -17.01 21.12 -11.71
C SER A 123 -18.44 20.60 -11.95
N PRO A 124 -19.45 21.14 -11.24
CA PRO A 124 -20.85 20.91 -11.59
C PRO A 124 -21.12 21.29 -13.06
N GLY A 125 -21.75 20.38 -13.79
CA GLY A 125 -22.03 20.51 -15.22
C GLY A 125 -20.94 19.94 -16.16
N ASP A 126 -19.78 19.52 -15.64
CA ASP A 126 -18.71 18.94 -16.49
C ASP A 126 -19.01 17.50 -16.91
N PHE A 127 -19.83 16.77 -16.16
CA PHE A 127 -20.15 15.37 -16.42
C PHE A 127 -21.64 15.11 -16.18
N ASP A 128 -22.43 15.03 -17.26
CA ASP A 128 -23.79 14.47 -17.22
C ASP A 128 -23.68 12.98 -17.58
N PRO A 129 -24.05 12.05 -16.67
CA PRO A 129 -24.03 10.61 -16.95
C PRO A 129 -25.02 10.18 -18.05
N ASN A 130 -25.80 11.09 -18.64
CA ASN A 130 -26.62 10.85 -19.83
C ASN A 130 -25.98 11.38 -21.12
N ASP A 131 -24.96 12.24 -21.05
CA ASP A 131 -24.19 12.68 -22.21
C ASP A 131 -22.98 11.75 -22.40
N ASN A 132 -22.69 11.39 -23.65
CA ASN A 132 -21.52 10.58 -24.02
C ASN A 132 -21.44 9.21 -23.33
N VAL A 133 -22.57 8.50 -23.32
CA VAL A 133 -22.64 7.11 -22.89
C VAL A 133 -22.85 6.19 -24.07
N TRP A 134 -22.07 5.11 -24.12
CA TRP A 134 -22.17 4.11 -25.16
C TRP A 134 -22.37 2.72 -24.55
N GLU A 135 -23.13 1.90 -25.27
CA GLU A 135 -23.33 0.49 -24.96
C GLU A 135 -22.70 -0.35 -26.07
N GLY A 136 -22.02 -1.42 -25.67
CA GLY A 136 -21.21 -2.19 -26.60
C GLY A 136 -20.31 -3.21 -25.92
N LYS A 137 -19.40 -3.77 -26.70
CA LYS A 137 -18.51 -4.86 -26.27
C LYS A 137 -17.05 -4.49 -26.48
N ILE A 138 -16.17 -4.93 -25.59
CA ILE A 138 -14.72 -4.81 -25.77
C ILE A 138 -14.19 -6.03 -26.49
N ILE A 139 -13.51 -5.81 -27.61
CA ILE A 139 -12.94 -6.86 -28.45
C ILE A 139 -11.43 -6.66 -28.57
N ARG A 140 -10.68 -7.73 -28.29
CA ARG A 140 -9.23 -7.72 -28.41
C ARG A 140 -8.75 -8.05 -29.82
N LEU A 141 -7.80 -7.26 -30.31
CA LEU A 141 -6.99 -7.48 -31.51
C LEU A 141 -5.58 -7.95 -31.14
N ARG A 142 -5.37 -9.27 -31.21
CA ARG A 142 -4.05 -9.86 -30.92
C ARG A 142 -2.98 -9.42 -31.94
N GLY A 143 -1.88 -8.84 -31.44
CA GLY A 143 -0.67 -8.56 -32.21
C GLY A 143 -0.55 -7.16 -32.83
N ALA A 144 -1.45 -6.23 -32.46
CA ALA A 144 -1.35 -4.83 -32.84
C ALA A 144 -0.73 -3.98 -31.71
N VAL A 145 -0.13 -2.84 -32.07
CA VAL A 145 0.42 -1.85 -31.12
C VAL A 145 -0.71 -1.10 -30.37
N TYR A 146 -1.94 -1.19 -30.87
CA TYR A 146 -3.19 -0.70 -30.28
C TYR A 146 -4.16 -1.89 -30.29
N ASP A 147 -4.40 -2.51 -29.13
CA ASP A 147 -4.87 -3.90 -29.07
C ASP A 147 -6.34 -4.10 -28.71
N ASP A 148 -7.12 -3.06 -28.37
CA ASP A 148 -8.55 -3.22 -28.04
C ASP A 148 -9.44 -2.21 -28.79
N TYR A 149 -10.65 -2.64 -29.16
CA TYR A 149 -11.69 -1.74 -29.67
C TYR A 149 -13.03 -1.98 -29.00
N PHE A 150 -13.82 -0.93 -28.92
CA PHE A 150 -15.20 -0.98 -28.47
C PHE A 150 -16.13 -1.10 -29.69
N GLU A 151 -16.89 -2.20 -29.74
CA GLU A 151 -17.95 -2.43 -30.72
C GLU A 151 -19.28 -1.96 -30.15
N MET A 152 -19.76 -0.81 -30.60
CA MET A 152 -21.04 -0.26 -30.17
C MET A 152 -22.21 -1.13 -30.68
N LEU A 153 -23.36 -1.07 -30.01
CA LEU A 153 -24.57 -1.81 -30.43
C LEU A 153 -25.04 -1.50 -31.86
N ASN A 154 -24.72 -0.30 -32.38
CA ASN A 154 -25.01 0.09 -33.76
C ASN A 154 -24.01 -0.49 -34.80
N GLY A 155 -23.00 -1.23 -34.35
CA GLY A 155 -21.94 -1.82 -35.17
C GLY A 155 -20.73 -0.91 -35.44
N GLU A 156 -20.72 0.33 -34.95
CA GLU A 156 -19.56 1.22 -35.03
C GLU A 156 -18.41 0.66 -34.18
N LYS A 157 -17.19 0.77 -34.69
CA LYS A 157 -15.97 0.26 -34.05
C LYS A 157 -15.03 1.43 -33.81
N ILE A 158 -14.65 1.61 -32.55
CA ILE A 158 -13.78 2.69 -32.10
C ILE A 158 -12.68 2.12 -31.22
N GLY A 159 -11.46 2.64 -31.32
CA GLY A 159 -10.41 2.31 -30.35
C GLY A 159 -10.87 2.63 -28.93
N ILE A 160 -10.37 1.93 -27.92
CA ILE A 160 -10.73 2.20 -26.52
C ILE A 160 -9.48 2.25 -25.65
N ASP A 161 -9.40 3.29 -24.82
CA ASP A 161 -8.38 3.44 -23.78
C ASP A 161 -8.99 4.24 -22.63
N SER A 162 -8.22 4.49 -21.58
CA SER A 162 -8.60 5.43 -20.52
C SER A 162 -7.40 6.26 -20.10
N THR A 163 -7.58 7.44 -19.54
CA THR A 163 -6.49 8.11 -18.79
C THR A 163 -6.41 7.62 -17.34
N ASP A 164 -7.46 6.94 -16.85
CA ASP A 164 -7.54 6.38 -15.52
C ASP A 164 -6.96 4.95 -15.52
N SER A 165 -5.87 4.74 -14.78
CA SER A 165 -5.22 3.43 -14.68
C SER A 165 -6.16 2.33 -14.20
N ASN A 166 -7.14 2.69 -13.37
CA ASN A 166 -8.07 1.73 -12.77
C ASN A 166 -9.05 1.26 -13.82
N ILE A 167 -9.54 2.19 -14.65
CA ILE A 167 -10.38 1.89 -15.81
C ILE A 167 -9.61 1.03 -16.81
N LYS A 168 -8.35 1.35 -17.11
CA LYS A 168 -7.49 0.50 -17.97
C LYS A 168 -7.47 -0.95 -17.49
N ASP A 169 -7.27 -1.18 -16.19
CA ASP A 169 -7.23 -2.53 -15.63
C ASP A 169 -8.56 -3.29 -15.81
N ILE A 170 -9.70 -2.59 -15.74
CA ILE A 170 -11.02 -3.20 -15.99
C ILE A 170 -11.16 -3.55 -17.46
N LEU A 171 -10.83 -2.63 -18.36
CA LEU A 171 -10.94 -2.85 -19.80
C LEU A 171 -10.13 -4.09 -20.19
N ILE A 172 -8.92 -4.25 -19.64
CA ILE A 172 -8.08 -5.44 -19.79
C ILE A 172 -8.73 -6.68 -19.17
N ALA A 173 -9.37 -6.58 -18.00
CA ALA A 173 -9.97 -7.74 -17.33
C ALA A 173 -11.26 -8.25 -18.01
N ILE A 174 -12.00 -7.34 -18.65
CA ILE A 174 -13.28 -7.66 -19.31
C ILE A 174 -13.14 -7.84 -20.82
N GLN A 175 -11.95 -7.60 -21.39
CA GLN A 175 -11.66 -7.94 -22.78
C GLN A 175 -12.04 -9.41 -23.05
N ASP A 176 -12.59 -9.68 -24.23
CA ASP A 176 -13.00 -11.02 -24.68
C ASP A 176 -14.09 -11.72 -23.84
N LYS A 177 -14.68 -11.07 -22.82
CA LYS A 177 -15.85 -11.62 -22.09
C LYS A 177 -17.11 -11.66 -22.95
N ASN A 178 -17.13 -10.92 -24.06
CA ASN A 178 -18.25 -10.83 -25.01
C ASN A 178 -19.57 -10.32 -24.38
N GLU A 179 -19.46 -9.64 -23.25
CA GLU A 179 -20.57 -9.01 -22.53
C GLU A 179 -20.84 -7.60 -23.06
N THR A 180 -22.11 -7.20 -23.04
CA THR A 180 -22.47 -5.81 -23.34
C THR A 180 -22.33 -4.97 -22.08
N ILE A 181 -21.46 -3.97 -22.13
CA ILE A 181 -21.24 -3.03 -21.02
C ILE A 181 -21.76 -1.65 -21.39
N LYS A 182 -21.98 -0.82 -20.38
CA LYS A 182 -22.30 0.60 -20.53
C LYS A 182 -21.13 1.43 -20.01
N ILE A 183 -20.62 2.32 -20.84
CA ILE A 183 -19.41 3.09 -20.56
C ILE A 183 -19.63 4.55 -20.92
N SER A 184 -19.13 5.47 -20.09
CA SER A 184 -19.08 6.90 -20.39
C SER A 184 -17.66 7.30 -20.76
N GLY A 185 -17.52 8.39 -21.52
CA GLY A 185 -16.21 8.90 -21.89
C GLY A 185 -16.23 9.99 -22.94
N GLU A 186 -15.08 10.22 -23.57
CA GLU A 186 -14.92 11.21 -24.63
C GLU A 186 -14.34 10.56 -25.88
N ILE A 187 -14.84 10.95 -27.07
CA ILE A 187 -14.31 10.47 -28.35
C ILE A 187 -13.26 11.45 -28.86
N GLU A 188 -12.05 10.95 -29.04
CA GLU A 188 -10.96 11.64 -29.72
C GLU A 188 -10.97 11.26 -31.21
N GLU A 189 -11.12 12.26 -32.09
CA GLU A 189 -11.11 12.10 -33.55
C GLU A 189 -9.69 12.21 -34.13
N ASN A 190 -9.44 11.58 -35.28
CA ASN A 190 -8.17 11.61 -36.02
C ASN A 190 -6.97 11.02 -35.27
N VAL A 191 -7.23 9.99 -34.47
CA VAL A 191 -6.18 9.23 -33.78
C VAL A 191 -5.87 7.96 -34.55
N SER A 192 -4.61 7.52 -34.50
CA SER A 192 -4.13 6.31 -35.19
C SER A 192 -4.59 5.04 -34.47
N ASP A 193 -5.91 4.82 -34.44
CA ASP A 193 -6.58 3.72 -33.75
C ASP A 193 -7.77 3.19 -34.59
N VAL A 194 -8.48 2.16 -34.10
CA VAL A 194 -9.64 1.56 -34.78
C VAL A 194 -10.71 2.62 -35.03
N GLY A 195 -11.17 2.72 -36.29
CA GLY A 195 -12.15 3.73 -36.68
C GLY A 195 -11.59 5.15 -36.85
N ASN A 196 -10.27 5.35 -36.78
CA ASN A 196 -9.61 6.67 -36.75
C ASN A 196 -10.08 7.54 -35.57
N LYS A 197 -10.54 6.87 -34.51
CA LYS A 197 -11.15 7.45 -33.31
C LYS A 197 -10.75 6.64 -32.08
N ARG A 198 -10.74 7.26 -30.91
CA ARG A 198 -10.53 6.58 -29.63
C ARG A 198 -11.51 7.08 -28.59
N LEU A 199 -12.23 6.15 -27.98
CA LEU A 199 -13.01 6.40 -26.78
C LEU A 199 -12.06 6.40 -25.58
N ASN A 200 -11.88 7.55 -24.96
CA ASN A 200 -11.23 7.72 -23.67
C ASN A 200 -12.28 7.50 -22.56
N ALA A 201 -12.35 6.26 -22.06
CA ALA A 201 -13.30 5.84 -21.05
C ALA A 201 -13.08 6.58 -19.71
N LYS A 202 -14.15 7.17 -19.17
CA LYS A 202 -14.15 7.92 -17.92
C LYS A 202 -14.84 7.19 -16.78
N GLU A 203 -15.82 6.34 -17.09
CA GLU A 203 -16.48 5.48 -16.11
C GLU A 203 -17.11 4.26 -16.79
N ILE A 204 -17.14 3.12 -16.09
CA ILE A 204 -17.91 1.95 -16.49
C ILE A 204 -19.18 1.94 -15.65
N LEU A 205 -20.30 2.23 -16.29
CA LEU A 205 -21.61 2.43 -15.65
C LEU A 205 -22.35 1.11 -15.42
N ASP A 206 -22.13 0.13 -16.31
CA ASP A 206 -22.74 -1.20 -16.21
C ASP A 206 -21.79 -2.23 -16.80
N LEU A 207 -21.54 -3.31 -16.06
CA LEU A 207 -20.73 -4.44 -16.48
C LEU A 207 -21.55 -5.58 -17.12
N GLY A 208 -22.87 -5.40 -17.24
CA GLY A 208 -23.78 -6.44 -17.70
C GLY A 208 -23.78 -7.63 -16.74
N GLU A 209 -23.63 -8.84 -17.28
CA GLU A 209 -23.53 -10.07 -16.47
C GLU A 209 -22.12 -10.33 -15.89
N ILE A 210 -21.12 -9.48 -16.17
CA ILE A 210 -19.77 -9.69 -15.62
C ILE A 210 -19.79 -9.40 -14.12
N THR A 211 -19.54 -10.45 -13.35
CA THR A 211 -19.31 -10.36 -11.91
C THR A 211 -17.86 -10.68 -11.59
N PHE A 212 -17.26 -9.91 -10.71
CA PHE A 212 -15.99 -10.25 -10.07
C PHE A 212 -16.26 -10.74 -8.66
N LYS A 213 -15.54 -11.78 -8.22
CA LYS A 213 -15.57 -12.14 -6.80
C LYS A 213 -14.70 -11.15 -6.03
N GLU A 214 -15.36 -10.32 -5.24
CA GLU A 214 -14.70 -9.40 -4.33
C GLU A 214 -13.92 -10.16 -3.26
N VAL A 215 -12.67 -9.79 -3.10
CA VAL A 215 -11.76 -10.31 -2.08
C VAL A 215 -10.71 -9.25 -1.79
N SER A 216 -10.28 -9.11 -0.55
CA SER A 216 -9.20 -8.21 -0.19
C SER A 216 -7.83 -8.76 -0.59
N GLN A 217 -6.82 -7.88 -0.63
CA GLN A 217 -5.43 -8.30 -0.78
C GLN A 217 -5.01 -9.24 0.36
N ASP A 218 -5.39 -8.91 1.60
CA ASP A 218 -4.99 -9.67 2.79
C ASP A 218 -5.60 -11.08 2.78
N GLU A 219 -6.89 -11.21 2.45
CA GLU A 219 -7.53 -12.52 2.28
C GLU A 219 -6.87 -13.33 1.17
N SER A 220 -6.54 -12.69 0.03
CA SER A 220 -5.85 -13.37 -1.07
C SER A 220 -4.44 -13.81 -0.69
N GLN A 221 -3.74 -13.02 0.14
CA GLN A 221 -2.41 -13.33 0.63
C GLN A 221 -2.42 -14.52 1.58
N GLU A 222 -3.42 -14.63 2.46
CA GLU A 222 -3.60 -15.79 3.34
C GLU A 222 -3.83 -17.09 2.55
N VAL A 223 -4.68 -17.03 1.52
CA VAL A 223 -4.90 -18.17 0.61
C VAL A 223 -3.62 -18.53 -0.14
N ALA A 224 -2.87 -17.54 -0.62
CA ALA A 224 -1.61 -17.74 -1.32
C ALA A 224 -0.55 -18.37 -0.42
N LEU A 225 -0.39 -17.90 0.81
CA LEU A 225 0.54 -18.44 1.80
C LEU A 225 0.24 -19.93 2.07
N LYS A 226 -1.03 -20.25 2.31
CA LYS A 226 -1.45 -21.63 2.53
C LYS A 226 -1.18 -22.52 1.32
N ALA A 227 -1.37 -21.99 0.11
CA ALA A 227 -1.05 -22.73 -1.11
C ALA A 227 0.45 -23.05 -1.25
N VAL A 228 1.34 -22.20 -0.73
CA VAL A 228 2.78 -22.50 -0.64
C VAL A 228 3.04 -23.60 0.39
N GLU A 229 2.44 -23.53 1.58
CA GLU A 229 2.57 -24.54 2.64
C GLU A 229 2.12 -25.93 2.19
N ASP A 230 1.01 -25.97 1.44
CA ASP A 230 0.42 -27.20 0.91
C ASP A 230 1.09 -27.68 -0.38
N SER A 231 2.06 -26.92 -0.93
CA SER A 231 2.72 -27.28 -2.19
C SER A 231 3.62 -28.51 -2.03
N ASP A 232 3.58 -29.37 -3.05
CA ASP A 232 4.39 -30.59 -3.15
C ASP A 232 5.88 -30.31 -2.94
N ASP A 233 6.36 -29.17 -3.44
CA ASP A 233 7.77 -28.79 -3.37
C ASP A 233 8.17 -28.30 -1.98
N TYR A 234 7.35 -27.47 -1.31
CA TYR A 234 7.60 -27.08 0.07
C TYR A 234 7.69 -28.30 0.99
N ILE A 235 6.76 -29.25 0.82
CA ILE A 235 6.72 -30.50 1.59
C ILE A 235 7.93 -31.40 1.28
N LYS A 236 8.23 -31.63 -0.01
CA LYS A 236 9.36 -32.50 -0.44
C LYS A 236 10.72 -31.92 -0.05
N ASP A 237 10.84 -30.61 -0.03
CA ASP A 237 12.06 -29.90 0.34
C ASP A 237 12.19 -29.78 1.86
N LYS A 238 11.14 -30.05 2.65
CA LYS A 238 11.11 -29.73 4.08
C LYS A 238 11.39 -28.24 4.29
N GLY A 239 10.62 -27.41 3.61
CA GLY A 239 10.70 -25.96 3.75
C GLY A 239 10.53 -25.54 5.22
N GLU A 240 11.29 -24.54 5.61
CA GLU A 240 11.30 -23.93 6.93
C GLU A 240 10.96 -22.46 6.75
N LYS A 241 9.90 -21.99 7.43
CA LYS A 241 9.45 -20.59 7.52
C LYS A 241 9.26 -19.89 6.16
N ILE A 242 8.01 -19.53 5.85
CA ILE A 242 7.70 -18.75 4.65
C ILE A 242 7.71 -17.26 5.00
N GLU A 243 8.30 -16.46 4.12
CA GLU A 243 8.32 -15.00 4.22
C GLU A 243 7.79 -14.39 2.92
N LEU A 244 6.90 -13.40 3.03
CA LEU A 244 6.48 -12.59 1.89
C LEU A 244 7.62 -11.63 1.53
N ILE A 245 8.05 -11.65 0.27
CA ILE A 245 9.05 -10.72 -0.27
C ILE A 245 8.38 -9.44 -0.74
N GLU A 246 7.40 -9.58 -1.63
CA GLU A 246 6.67 -8.46 -2.22
C GLU A 246 5.29 -8.92 -2.73
N THR A 247 4.41 -7.93 -2.88
CA THR A 247 3.10 -8.10 -3.53
C THR A 247 3.12 -7.30 -4.83
N ILE A 248 2.90 -7.97 -5.94
CA ILE A 248 2.85 -7.36 -7.28
C ILE A 248 1.39 -7.31 -7.70
N LYS A 249 0.87 -6.10 -7.96
CA LYS A 249 -0.47 -5.96 -8.53
C LYS A 249 -0.45 -6.39 -10.00
N VAL A 250 -1.45 -7.15 -10.42
CA VAL A 250 -1.63 -7.60 -11.81
C VAL A 250 -2.84 -6.89 -12.40
N ASN A 251 -2.86 -6.68 -13.73
CA ASN A 251 -3.90 -5.96 -14.47
C ASN A 251 -5.26 -6.69 -14.44
N CYS A 252 -5.92 -6.63 -13.29
CA CYS A 252 -7.30 -7.05 -13.07
C CYS A 252 -7.77 -6.56 -11.69
N PRO A 253 -9.09 -6.45 -11.47
CA PRO A 253 -9.65 -5.89 -10.23
C PRO A 253 -9.14 -6.55 -8.95
N TYR A 254 -9.21 -7.89 -8.88
CA TYR A 254 -8.84 -8.70 -7.72
C TYR A 254 -7.74 -9.71 -8.05
N CYS A 255 -6.70 -9.26 -8.78
CA CYS A 255 -5.52 -10.06 -9.08
C CYS A 255 -4.28 -9.53 -8.36
N TRP A 256 -3.45 -10.45 -7.89
CA TRP A 256 -2.14 -10.18 -7.29
C TRP A 256 -1.18 -11.33 -7.59
N THR A 257 0.10 -11.03 -7.64
CA THR A 257 1.16 -12.02 -7.53
C THR A 257 1.85 -11.81 -6.20
N PHE A 258 1.81 -12.81 -5.32
CA PHE A 258 2.54 -12.80 -4.06
C PHE A 258 3.86 -13.55 -4.25
N ARG A 259 4.97 -12.86 -4.03
CA ARG A 259 6.29 -13.47 -4.09
C ARG A 259 6.69 -13.93 -2.71
N PHE A 260 6.87 -15.23 -2.54
CA PHE A 260 7.29 -15.84 -1.29
C PHE A 260 8.71 -16.37 -1.35
N TYR A 261 9.35 -16.37 -0.18
CA TYR A 261 10.62 -17.00 0.10
C TYR A 261 10.44 -18.09 1.14
N TYR A 262 11.13 -19.22 0.96
CA TYR A 262 11.37 -20.17 2.06
C TYR A 262 12.76 -20.76 1.97
N PHE A 263 13.30 -21.18 3.11
CA PHE A 263 14.57 -21.89 3.17
C PHE A 263 14.32 -23.38 3.35
N SER A 264 15.10 -24.22 2.65
CA SER A 264 15.13 -25.66 2.86
C SER A 264 16.56 -26.11 3.12
N LYS A 265 16.78 -26.92 4.16
CA LYS A 265 18.08 -27.59 4.38
C LYS A 265 18.44 -28.57 3.25
N LYS A 266 17.45 -29.07 2.51
CA LYS A 266 17.61 -30.06 1.44
C LYS A 266 17.82 -29.40 0.08
N ALA A 267 17.12 -28.31 -0.20
CA ALA A 267 17.06 -27.69 -1.52
C ALA A 267 17.58 -26.24 -1.56
N GLY A 268 18.01 -25.70 -0.42
CA GLY A 268 18.50 -24.33 -0.30
C GLY A 268 17.38 -23.30 -0.29
N GLU A 269 17.73 -22.08 -0.71
CA GLU A 269 16.81 -20.95 -0.85
C GLU A 269 15.84 -21.18 -2.01
N LYS A 270 14.55 -20.91 -1.78
CA LYS A 270 13.49 -21.02 -2.78
C LYS A 270 12.68 -19.74 -2.83
N ILE A 271 12.42 -19.28 -4.05
CA ILE A 271 11.55 -18.14 -4.34
C ILE A 271 10.50 -18.60 -5.33
N LEU A 272 9.24 -18.27 -5.04
CA LEU A 272 8.12 -18.59 -5.90
C LEU A 272 7.13 -17.43 -5.95
N ASP A 273 6.46 -17.34 -7.08
CA ASP A 273 5.36 -16.42 -7.33
C ASP A 273 4.05 -17.21 -7.30
N VAL A 274 3.10 -16.74 -6.49
CA VAL A 274 1.74 -17.26 -6.46
C VAL A 274 0.82 -16.25 -7.13
N LEU A 275 0.32 -16.59 -8.30
CA LEU A 275 -0.65 -15.77 -9.03
C LEU A 275 -2.04 -16.04 -8.47
N MET A 276 -2.66 -15.00 -7.94
CA MET A 276 -4.01 -14.99 -7.41
C MET A 276 -4.93 -14.21 -8.34
N GLN A 277 -6.14 -14.72 -8.54
CA GLN A 277 -7.24 -14.01 -9.19
C GLN A 277 -8.53 -14.34 -8.47
N GLU A 278 -9.26 -13.32 -8.02
CA GLU A 278 -10.60 -13.46 -7.43
C GLU A 278 -10.62 -14.41 -6.21
N GLY A 279 -9.50 -14.39 -5.46
CA GLY A 279 -9.30 -15.19 -4.25
C GLY A 279 -8.92 -16.65 -4.51
N GLU A 280 -8.61 -17.00 -5.77
CA GLU A 280 -8.18 -18.33 -6.16
C GLU A 280 -6.74 -18.32 -6.68
N VAL A 281 -5.99 -19.37 -6.36
CA VAL A 281 -4.67 -19.63 -6.92
C VAL A 281 -4.82 -20.04 -8.38
N LYS A 282 -4.24 -19.26 -9.29
CA LYS A 282 -4.22 -19.56 -10.73
C LYS A 282 -2.93 -20.20 -11.17
N ASP A 283 -1.80 -19.83 -10.56
CA ASP A 283 -0.50 -20.42 -10.85
C ASP A 283 0.43 -20.33 -9.64
N ILE A 284 1.34 -21.30 -9.54
CA ILE A 284 2.48 -21.26 -8.62
C ILE A 284 3.72 -21.56 -9.45
N SER A 285 4.59 -20.56 -9.61
CA SER A 285 5.79 -20.69 -10.42
C SER A 285 7.05 -20.38 -9.62
N PHE A 286 8.07 -21.22 -9.78
CA PHE A 286 9.39 -20.90 -9.25
C PHE A 286 9.99 -19.76 -10.05
N VAL A 287 10.49 -18.77 -9.34
CA VAL A 287 11.24 -17.69 -9.97
C VAL A 287 12.63 -18.26 -10.26
N SER A 288 12.80 -18.83 -11.45
CA SER A 288 14.07 -19.39 -11.92
C SER A 288 15.02 -18.29 -12.36
N GLU A 289 15.26 -17.27 -11.52
CA GLU A 289 16.34 -16.33 -11.73
C GLU A 289 16.71 -15.61 -10.45
N LYS A 290 18.02 -15.57 -10.21
CA LYS A 290 18.74 -14.96 -9.08
C LYS A 290 18.48 -13.45 -8.94
N LYS A 291 17.26 -12.99 -8.68
CA LYS A 291 17.05 -11.73 -7.96
C LYS A 291 17.13 -12.02 -6.47
N GLN A 292 18.34 -12.37 -6.05
CA GLN A 292 18.67 -12.59 -4.64
C GLN A 292 18.43 -11.25 -3.92
N LYS A 293 17.48 -11.24 -2.98
CA LYS A 293 17.20 -10.06 -2.14
C LYS A 293 18.51 -9.68 -1.46
N LEU A 294 19.00 -8.48 -1.74
CA LEU A 294 20.15 -7.92 -1.06
C LEU A 294 19.65 -7.21 0.20
N TYR A 295 20.34 -7.43 1.31
CA TYR A 295 20.27 -6.52 2.44
C TYR A 295 20.83 -5.16 2.00
N ASP A 296 20.10 -4.10 2.35
CA ASP A 296 20.59 -2.74 2.15
C ASP A 296 21.62 -2.34 3.22
N CYS A 297 22.26 -1.19 3.00
CA CYS A 297 23.31 -0.68 3.86
C CYS A 297 22.85 0.46 4.77
N ILE A 298 21.53 0.66 4.96
CA ILE A 298 20.98 1.82 5.67
C ILE A 298 21.48 1.86 7.12
N GLU A 299 21.54 0.70 7.79
CA GLU A 299 21.99 0.59 9.18
C GLU A 299 23.47 0.96 9.39
N PHE A 300 24.28 0.93 8.32
CA PHE A 300 25.71 1.18 8.37
C PHE A 300 26.11 2.56 7.80
N ALA A 301 25.15 3.36 7.33
CA ALA A 301 25.40 4.63 6.66
C ALA A 301 26.10 5.68 7.54
N ILE A 302 26.04 5.52 8.87
CA ILE A 302 26.60 6.46 9.87
C ILE A 302 27.70 5.83 10.73
N VAL A 303 28.18 4.63 10.39
CA VAL A 303 29.18 3.91 11.19
C VAL A 303 30.59 4.36 10.80
N GLU A 304 31.36 4.88 11.77
CA GLU A 304 32.74 5.32 11.55
C GLU A 304 33.77 4.18 11.59
N THR A 305 33.48 3.11 12.35
CA THR A 305 34.38 1.95 12.51
C THR A 305 33.59 0.66 12.65
N CYS A 306 34.04 -0.40 11.97
CA CYS A 306 33.43 -1.72 12.04
C CYS A 306 34.00 -2.56 13.17
N THR A 307 33.16 -3.38 13.79
CA THR A 307 33.60 -4.36 14.78
C THR A 307 34.40 -5.48 14.11
N SER A 308 35.28 -6.14 14.87
CA SER A 308 36.09 -7.27 14.40
C SER A 308 35.29 -8.59 14.35
N GLU A 309 33.97 -8.53 14.38
CA GLU A 309 33.11 -9.71 14.35
C GLU A 309 33.13 -10.33 12.96
N HIS A 310 33.29 -11.65 12.90
CA HIS A 310 33.49 -12.36 11.64
C HIS A 310 32.22 -13.12 11.25
N ASP A 311 31.41 -12.49 10.41
CA ASP A 311 30.18 -13.05 9.83
C ASP A 311 30.16 -12.76 8.33
N PRO A 312 30.81 -13.61 7.51
CA PRO A 312 31.18 -13.27 6.15
C PRO A 312 29.95 -12.98 5.28
N VAL A 313 30.07 -11.96 4.42
CA VAL A 313 29.02 -11.55 3.49
C VAL A 313 29.55 -11.44 2.06
N CYS A 314 28.65 -11.53 1.09
CA CYS A 314 28.93 -11.34 -0.32
C CYS A 314 28.19 -10.09 -0.80
N ALA A 315 28.93 -9.03 -1.10
CA ALA A 315 28.35 -7.76 -1.52
C ALA A 315 28.31 -7.63 -3.04
N LYS A 316 27.25 -7.01 -3.54
CA LYS A 316 27.09 -6.65 -4.94
C LYS A 316 27.65 -5.25 -5.17
N ILE A 317 28.71 -5.17 -5.96
CA ILE A 317 29.44 -3.94 -6.26
C ILE A 317 29.09 -3.48 -7.68
N GLN A 318 28.79 -2.19 -7.79
CA GLN A 318 28.57 -1.50 -9.04
C GLN A 318 29.78 -0.64 -9.39
N GLU A 319 30.31 -0.81 -10.60
CA GLU A 319 31.40 0.01 -11.14
C GLU A 319 30.83 1.29 -11.79
N LEU A 320 31.29 2.45 -11.34
CA LEU A 320 30.97 3.76 -11.86
C LEU A 320 31.91 4.08 -13.03
N ILE A 321 31.42 3.92 -14.26
CA ILE A 321 32.16 4.30 -15.47
C ILE A 321 31.85 5.77 -15.80
N PRO A 322 32.85 6.68 -15.77
CA PRO A 322 32.62 8.08 -16.11
C PRO A 322 32.14 8.22 -17.57
N GLY A 323 30.97 8.84 -17.78
CA GLY A 323 30.46 9.20 -19.10
C GLY A 323 29.49 8.22 -19.78
N ILE A 324 29.02 7.18 -19.08
CA ILE A 324 28.01 6.23 -19.61
C ILE A 324 26.67 6.43 -18.88
N ASN A 325 25.64 6.83 -19.63
CA ASN A 325 24.26 6.86 -19.14
C ASN A 325 23.67 5.43 -19.12
N GLU A 326 23.65 4.88 -17.91
CA GLU A 326 22.71 3.92 -17.34
C GLU A 326 22.39 2.55 -17.96
N SER A 327 22.87 2.19 -19.15
CA SER A 327 22.42 0.93 -19.78
C SER A 327 23.41 -0.24 -19.76
N THR A 328 24.66 -0.06 -19.32
CA THR A 328 25.62 -1.17 -19.09
C THR A 328 26.45 -0.94 -17.83
N LYS A 329 25.82 -1.04 -16.66
CA LYS A 329 26.50 -1.03 -15.37
C LYS A 329 27.10 -2.43 -15.13
N ASN A 330 28.43 -2.57 -15.17
CA ASN A 330 29.09 -3.82 -14.79
C ASN A 330 28.89 -4.05 -13.29
N MET A 331 28.30 -5.20 -12.94
CA MET A 331 28.09 -5.62 -11.56
C MET A 331 29.03 -6.77 -11.22
N LYS A 332 29.69 -6.69 -10.07
CA LYS A 332 30.61 -7.71 -9.55
C LYS A 332 30.20 -8.12 -8.15
N TRP A 333 30.54 -9.34 -7.76
CA TRP A 333 30.34 -9.84 -6.40
C TRP A 333 31.68 -9.93 -5.68
N LYS A 334 31.72 -9.55 -4.41
CA LYS A 334 32.95 -9.54 -3.60
C LYS A 334 32.67 -9.98 -2.18
N ASP A 335 33.57 -10.80 -1.63
CA ASP A 335 33.54 -11.25 -0.24
C ASP A 335 34.01 -10.15 0.71
N PHE A 336 33.35 -10.06 1.86
CA PHE A 336 33.71 -9.22 3.00
C PHE A 336 33.62 -10.03 4.30
N SER A 337 34.35 -9.60 5.33
CA SER A 337 34.41 -10.32 6.61
C SER A 337 33.11 -10.17 7.41
N ASN A 338 32.38 -9.07 7.21
CA ASN A 338 31.07 -8.79 7.78
C ASN A 338 30.30 -7.73 6.98
N ALA A 339 29.02 -7.55 7.32
CA ALA A 339 28.10 -6.59 6.71
C ALA A 339 28.59 -5.13 6.82
N CYS A 340 29.17 -4.75 7.96
CA CYS A 340 29.69 -3.40 8.16
C CYS A 340 30.84 -3.10 7.19
N GLU A 341 31.81 -4.01 7.05
CA GLU A 341 32.92 -3.86 6.10
C GLU A 341 32.42 -3.78 4.66
N ALA A 342 31.39 -4.55 4.29
CA ALA A 342 30.77 -4.47 2.99
C ALA A 342 30.09 -3.11 2.75
N CYS A 343 29.34 -2.60 3.72
CA CYS A 343 28.54 -1.40 3.55
C CYS A 343 29.31 -0.08 3.70
N THR A 344 30.43 -0.10 4.43
CA THR A 344 31.35 1.05 4.55
C THR A 344 32.40 1.08 3.44
N TYR A 345 32.41 0.07 2.56
CA TYR A 345 33.34 0.00 1.44
C TYR A 345 33.08 1.11 0.42
N SER A 346 34.10 1.94 0.18
CA SER A 346 34.11 2.93 -0.90
C SER A 346 35.35 2.74 -1.76
N GLY A 347 35.18 2.16 -2.95
CA GLY A 347 36.23 2.13 -3.97
C GLY A 347 36.35 3.47 -4.70
N LYS A 348 37.43 3.68 -5.48
CA LYS A 348 37.62 4.91 -6.27
C LYS A 348 36.53 5.10 -7.34
N THR A 349 35.97 4.02 -7.85
CA THR A 349 34.95 3.97 -8.91
C THR A 349 33.93 2.87 -8.63
N GLU A 350 33.72 2.49 -7.38
CA GLU A 350 32.92 1.33 -7.01
C GLU A 350 32.03 1.66 -5.81
N THR A 351 30.77 1.26 -5.88
CA THR A 351 29.79 1.42 -4.80
C THR A 351 29.08 0.11 -4.52
N VAL A 352 28.73 -0.13 -3.25
CA VAL A 352 27.96 -1.32 -2.84
C VAL A 352 26.48 -1.03 -2.99
N VAL A 353 25.79 -1.89 -3.73
CA VAL A 353 24.34 -1.80 -3.95
C VAL A 353 23.57 -2.51 -2.82
N GLY A 354 24.21 -3.50 -2.21
CA GLY A 354 23.69 -4.30 -1.10
C GLY A 354 24.48 -5.60 -0.96
N TYR A 355 24.14 -6.42 0.03
CA TYR A 355 24.89 -7.65 0.34
C TYR A 355 23.97 -8.83 0.67
N LYS A 356 24.55 -10.03 0.74
CA LYS A 356 23.90 -11.24 1.26
C LYS A 356 24.81 -11.92 2.28
N MET A 357 24.22 -12.67 3.21
CA MET A 357 24.98 -13.46 4.16
C MET A 357 25.72 -14.61 3.48
N GLY A 358 26.89 -14.95 3.99
CA GLY A 358 27.78 -15.96 3.44
C GLY A 358 28.68 -15.47 2.32
N LYS A 359 29.57 -16.35 1.84
CA LYS A 359 30.54 -16.05 0.78
C LYS A 359 29.91 -16.07 -0.62
N CYS A 360 30.55 -15.39 -1.56
CA CYS A 360 30.18 -15.39 -2.96
C CYS A 360 30.34 -16.79 -3.55
N GLN A 361 29.28 -17.26 -4.21
CA GLN A 361 29.32 -18.49 -5.00
C GLN A 361 29.93 -18.11 -6.36
N ASN A 362 31.18 -18.51 -6.59
CA ASN A 362 31.86 -18.35 -7.88
C ASN A 362 31.23 -19.20 -8.97
#